data_AF-A0A2A9F171-F1
#
_entry.id   AF-A0A2A9F171-F1
#
_cell.length_a   1.000
_cell.length_b   1.000
_cell.length_c   1.000
_cell.angle_alpha   90.00
_cell.angle_beta   90.00
_cell.angle_gamma   90.00
#
_symmetry.space_group_name_H-M   'P 1'
#
loop_
_entity.id
_entity.type
_entity.pdbx_description
1 polymer ?
#
loop_
_entity_poly.entity_id
_entity_poly.type
_entity_poly.pdbx_seq_one_letter_code
_entity_poly.pdbx_strand_id
1 'polypeptide(L)'
;MLALLVLAGGAAAVWWWDRTHQGQAMPIPGDLADGEGTGVSSPPPASSSPRTVVPGDARFVAEVSDDGRYFVDQLGDPVLVRGDSPWSLLVDTTPEQATTFLENRRQAGVDALIVSLLGATGNGGPADDGSTVDGLRPFVDGDVLTWEPDYWDRAHDVLAAAAERGITVFLYAVDGWTIDRSFVPGSVAECRAYGEQVGSWSADLPNIVWMTGGDYFPATDDLAAGSDVDRCFAAVADGVRATGGDRPFSIQLGYPVSASRDNPFWAPRVDFDFVYTYAPTFAAVRAAYDRTPAMPALFAEGNYERENNDGASPPTTNETLRRQAAWALTSGSPGDFYGSDDWEFLDGWEARLDSPGLDQVGVVRDTVASTPWWRLRPDLGDRLVVSGRGSGTAPDDADVLDADLVTAAVTDDGGHAVVYVPTEREIGLDLSVLAPGATATWVDPSDGTEVAAELADRLRTPGVNADGGGDWLLVVGPGT
;
A
#
# COMPACT_ATOMS: atom_id res chain seq x y z
N MET A 1 34.18 19.56 -18.93
CA MET A 1 34.91 18.94 -20.05
C MET A 1 33.95 17.97 -20.70
N LEU A 2 33.19 18.48 -21.68
CA LEU A 2 32.24 17.73 -22.50
C LEU A 2 33.01 16.84 -23.49
N ALA A 3 32.39 15.72 -23.86
CA ALA A 3 32.73 14.80 -24.95
C ALA A 3 33.85 13.77 -24.71
N LEU A 4 33.46 12.56 -24.27
CA LEU A 4 33.94 11.26 -24.78
C LEU A 4 33.33 10.10 -23.95
N LEU A 5 32.09 9.67 -24.28
CA LEU A 5 31.54 8.36 -23.83
C LEU A 5 30.22 8.00 -24.56
N VAL A 6 30.13 8.23 -25.88
CA VAL A 6 28.85 8.12 -26.62
C VAL A 6 28.56 6.73 -27.23
N LEU A 7 29.42 5.70 -27.10
CA LEU A 7 29.21 4.47 -27.90
C LEU A 7 29.14 3.14 -27.12
N ALA A 8 29.10 3.15 -25.79
CA ALA A 8 28.86 1.93 -24.99
C ALA A 8 27.56 1.97 -24.14
N GLY A 9 26.90 3.13 -24.02
CA GLY A 9 25.70 3.30 -23.18
C GLY A 9 24.39 2.83 -23.80
N GLY A 10 24.29 2.74 -25.13
CA GLY A 10 23.02 2.50 -25.81
C GLY A 10 22.39 1.12 -25.51
N ALA A 11 23.16 0.04 -25.55
CA ALA A 11 22.60 -1.31 -25.35
C ALA A 11 22.26 -1.60 -23.87
N ALA A 12 23.06 -1.09 -22.93
CA ALA A 12 22.77 -1.24 -21.50
C ALA A 12 21.63 -0.33 -21.04
N ALA A 13 21.52 0.89 -21.59
CA ALA A 13 20.39 1.78 -21.34
C ALA A 13 19.10 1.26 -21.98
N VAL A 14 19.15 0.71 -23.20
CA VAL A 14 17.98 0.07 -23.85
C VAL A 14 17.56 -1.20 -23.10
N TRP A 15 18.50 -2.03 -22.65
CA TRP A 15 18.17 -3.21 -21.84
C TRP A 15 17.58 -2.85 -20.47
N TRP A 16 18.10 -1.81 -19.81
CA TRP A 16 17.55 -1.32 -18.55
C TRP A 16 16.19 -0.64 -18.75
N TRP A 17 16.00 0.12 -19.84
CA TRP A 17 14.73 0.73 -20.23
C TRP A 17 13.65 -0.31 -20.56
N ASP A 18 13.96 -1.29 -21.43
CA ASP A 18 13.03 -2.36 -21.81
C ASP A 18 12.66 -3.25 -20.60
N ARG A 19 13.57 -3.42 -19.64
CA ARG A 19 13.30 -4.17 -18.40
C ARG A 19 12.40 -3.41 -17.42
N THR A 20 12.48 -2.08 -17.40
CA THR A 20 11.75 -1.21 -16.46
C THR A 20 10.42 -0.67 -17.03
N HIS A 21 10.27 -0.58 -18.35
CA HIS A 21 9.10 0.04 -19.00
C HIS A 21 8.31 -0.96 -19.86
N GLN A 22 8.17 -2.22 -19.39
CA GLN A 22 7.59 -3.38 -20.10
C GLN A 22 6.14 -3.16 -20.58
N GLY A 23 5.93 -2.36 -21.64
CA GLY A 23 4.60 -1.99 -22.12
C GLY A 23 4.07 -0.66 -21.57
N GLN A 24 4.62 -0.19 -20.45
CA GLN A 24 4.25 1.07 -19.79
C GLN A 24 4.59 2.35 -20.58
N ALA A 25 5.21 2.23 -21.75
CA ALA A 25 5.50 3.31 -22.69
C ALA A 25 4.59 3.30 -23.94
N MET A 26 3.45 2.58 -23.90
CA MET A 26 2.50 2.48 -25.00
C MET A 26 2.02 3.88 -25.47
N PRO A 27 2.06 4.18 -26.78
CA PRO A 27 1.39 5.35 -27.33
C PRO A 27 -0.13 5.20 -27.22
N ILE A 28 -0.81 6.17 -26.63
CA ILE A 28 -2.28 6.18 -26.50
C ILE A 28 -2.80 7.51 -27.06
N PRO A 29 -3.49 7.50 -28.21
CA PRO A 29 -4.01 8.71 -28.84
C PRO A 29 -4.86 9.58 -27.90
N GLY A 30 -4.52 10.87 -27.83
CA GLY A 30 -5.08 11.83 -26.88
C GLY A 30 -6.38 12.52 -27.30
N ASP A 31 -7.20 11.91 -28.17
CA ASP A 31 -8.45 12.53 -28.64
C ASP A 31 -9.52 12.51 -27.53
N LEU A 32 -9.37 13.37 -26.53
CA LEU A 32 -10.50 13.89 -25.76
C LEU A 32 -11.25 14.87 -26.68
N ALA A 33 -11.87 14.35 -27.73
CA ALA A 33 -12.65 15.17 -28.64
C ALA A 33 -13.88 15.70 -27.88
N ASP A 34 -13.92 17.02 -27.70
CA ASP A 34 -15.12 17.76 -27.32
C ASP A 34 -16.24 17.46 -28.33
N GLY A 35 -17.09 16.48 -28.01
CA GLY A 35 -18.40 16.25 -28.60
C GLY A 35 -18.43 15.73 -30.05
N GLU A 36 -18.75 14.44 -30.20
CA GLU A 36 -19.87 13.97 -31.01
C GLU A 36 -20.14 12.49 -30.64
N GLY A 37 -21.30 12.23 -30.04
CA GLY A 37 -21.68 10.90 -29.60
C GLY A 37 -21.82 9.94 -30.78
N THR A 38 -20.95 8.94 -30.82
CA THR A 38 -21.14 7.74 -31.62
C THR A 38 -21.42 6.57 -30.69
N GLY A 39 -22.71 6.22 -30.58
CA GLY A 39 -23.18 4.89 -30.21
C GLY A 39 -22.67 4.34 -28.88
N VAL A 40 -23.12 4.91 -27.76
CA VAL A 40 -23.17 4.18 -26.48
C VAL A 40 -24.00 2.92 -26.74
N SER A 41 -23.35 1.75 -26.82
CA SER A 41 -24.06 0.49 -26.63
C SER A 41 -24.62 0.55 -25.21
N SER A 42 -25.92 0.30 -25.07
CA SER A 42 -26.55 0.27 -23.76
C SER A 42 -25.75 -0.66 -22.85
N PRO A 43 -25.48 -0.27 -21.59
CA PRO A 43 -24.84 -1.17 -20.64
C PRO A 43 -25.62 -2.48 -20.58
N PRO A 44 -24.96 -3.63 -20.40
CA PRO A 44 -25.67 -4.88 -20.15
C PRO A 44 -26.66 -4.65 -19.01
N PRO A 45 -27.89 -5.19 -19.08
CA PRO A 45 -28.84 -5.04 -17.99
C PRO A 45 -28.20 -5.60 -16.73
N ALA A 46 -28.12 -4.77 -15.67
CA ALA A 46 -27.73 -5.21 -14.34
C ALA A 46 -28.53 -6.47 -13.99
N SER A 47 -27.86 -7.61 -14.01
CA SER A 47 -28.46 -8.91 -13.76
C SER A 47 -28.05 -9.39 -12.37
N SER A 48 -28.53 -8.70 -11.35
CA SER A 48 -29.10 -9.30 -10.15
C SER A 48 -29.60 -8.18 -9.24
N SER A 49 -30.57 -8.48 -8.39
CA SER A 49 -31.14 -7.50 -7.45
C SER A 49 -30.02 -6.91 -6.60
N PRO A 50 -30.02 -5.59 -6.28
CA PRO A 50 -29.03 -5.05 -5.37
C PRO A 50 -29.16 -5.79 -4.03
N ARG A 51 -28.25 -6.72 -3.76
CA ARG A 51 -27.99 -7.13 -2.40
C ARG A 51 -27.29 -5.95 -1.79
N THR A 52 -28.06 -5.05 -1.20
CA THR A 52 -27.52 -4.11 -0.24
C THR A 52 -26.83 -4.93 0.83
N VAL A 53 -25.51 -5.06 0.77
CA VAL A 53 -24.70 -5.53 1.90
C VAL A 53 -24.92 -4.47 2.96
N VAL A 54 -25.85 -4.75 3.89
CA VAL A 54 -26.03 -3.90 5.07
C VAL A 54 -24.75 -4.10 5.88
N PRO A 55 -23.89 -3.08 6.04
CA PRO A 55 -22.65 -3.24 6.78
C PRO A 55 -23.04 -3.42 8.26
N GLY A 56 -23.17 -4.67 8.69
CA GLY A 56 -23.12 -5.00 10.11
C GLY A 56 -21.69 -4.76 10.54
N ASP A 57 -21.46 -3.80 11.44
CA ASP A 57 -20.20 -3.46 12.11
C ASP A 57 -18.91 -3.24 11.27
N ALA A 58 -18.88 -3.60 9.99
CA ALA A 58 -17.72 -3.49 9.11
C ALA A 58 -17.35 -2.03 8.85
N ARG A 59 -16.06 -1.71 9.04
CA ARG A 59 -15.47 -0.39 8.81
C ARG A 59 -14.50 -0.51 7.64
N PHE A 60 -14.65 0.36 6.66
CA PHE A 60 -13.83 0.43 5.45
C PHE A 60 -13.25 1.82 5.34
N VAL A 61 -12.07 1.95 4.72
CA VAL A 61 -11.55 3.26 4.35
C VAL A 61 -12.55 3.94 3.42
N ALA A 62 -13.13 5.05 3.89
CA ALA A 62 -14.16 5.78 3.16
C ALA A 62 -13.63 7.13 2.66
N GLU A 63 -12.89 7.85 3.51
CA GLU A 63 -12.43 9.20 3.25
C GLU A 63 -11.05 9.45 3.90
N VAL A 64 -10.38 10.52 3.49
CA VAL A 64 -9.20 11.06 4.16
C VAL A 64 -9.64 11.93 5.35
N SER A 65 -8.91 11.87 6.46
CA SER A 65 -9.19 12.69 7.65
C SER A 65 -9.10 14.20 7.36
N ASP A 66 -9.84 15.00 8.12
CA ASP A 66 -9.84 16.47 7.99
C ASP A 66 -8.43 17.11 8.09
N ASP A 67 -7.53 16.52 8.87
CA ASP A 67 -6.16 17.00 9.02
C ASP A 67 -5.19 16.46 7.96
N GLY A 68 -5.67 15.58 7.07
CA GLY A 68 -4.91 14.98 5.97
C GLY A 68 -3.81 14.06 6.46
N ARG A 69 -4.04 13.26 7.51
CA ARG A 69 -3.00 12.42 8.14
C ARG A 69 -3.33 10.93 8.16
N TYR A 70 -4.59 10.58 8.12
CA TYR A 70 -5.06 9.19 8.19
C TYR A 70 -6.37 9.03 7.43
N PHE A 71 -6.95 7.83 7.50
CA PHE A 71 -8.22 7.51 6.86
C PHE A 71 -9.34 7.42 7.89
N VAL A 72 -10.55 7.77 7.50
CA VAL A 72 -11.76 7.57 8.31
C VAL A 72 -12.71 6.62 7.61
N ASP A 73 -13.50 5.92 8.42
CA ASP A 73 -14.57 5.08 7.95
C ASP A 73 -15.83 5.88 7.62
N GLN A 74 -16.88 5.16 7.26
CA GLN A 74 -18.18 5.69 6.84
C GLN A 74 -18.95 6.37 7.98
N LEU A 75 -18.50 6.22 9.23
CA LEU A 75 -19.02 6.88 10.43
C LEU A 75 -18.11 8.02 10.91
N GLY A 76 -16.95 8.21 10.28
CA GLY A 76 -15.94 9.18 10.66
C GLY A 76 -14.95 8.67 11.72
N ASP A 77 -14.95 7.38 12.05
CA ASP A 77 -14.00 6.81 12.99
C ASP A 77 -12.64 6.54 12.29
N PRO A 78 -11.48 6.77 12.95
CA PRO A 78 -10.17 6.53 12.36
C PRO A 78 -9.93 5.06 11.99
N VAL A 79 -9.36 4.81 10.80
CA VAL A 79 -9.00 3.48 10.29
C VAL A 79 -7.47 3.35 10.22
N LEU A 80 -6.92 2.41 10.99
CA LEU A 80 -5.51 2.01 10.89
C LEU A 80 -5.43 0.91 9.85
N VAL A 81 -4.80 1.16 8.69
CA VAL A 81 -4.73 0.16 7.63
C VAL A 81 -3.82 -1.00 8.04
N ARG A 82 -4.35 -2.22 8.03
CA ARG A 82 -3.65 -3.48 8.32
C ARG A 82 -3.69 -4.35 7.06
N GLY A 83 -2.82 -4.02 6.12
CA GLY A 83 -2.85 -4.52 4.77
C GLY A 83 -2.12 -5.84 4.53
N ASP A 84 -2.52 -6.54 3.47
CA ASP A 84 -1.79 -7.62 2.80
C ASP A 84 -1.82 -7.41 1.26
N SER A 85 -0.92 -8.05 0.51
CA SER A 85 -0.67 -7.73 -0.92
C SER A 85 -0.87 -8.94 -1.86
N PRO A 86 -2.07 -9.54 -1.95
CA PRO A 86 -2.36 -10.64 -2.88
C PRO A 86 -2.69 -10.12 -4.29
N TRP A 87 -1.69 -9.57 -4.99
CA TRP A 87 -1.85 -8.88 -6.28
C TRP A 87 -2.77 -9.59 -7.27
N SER A 88 -2.55 -10.88 -7.50
CA SER A 88 -3.28 -11.65 -8.52
C SER A 88 -4.56 -12.34 -8.02
N LEU A 89 -5.08 -11.99 -6.82
CA LEU A 89 -6.21 -12.66 -6.17
C LEU A 89 -7.40 -12.92 -7.10
N LEU A 90 -7.78 -11.95 -7.94
CA LEU A 90 -8.97 -12.07 -8.81
C LEU A 90 -8.76 -12.98 -10.02
N VAL A 91 -7.51 -13.19 -10.43
CA VAL A 91 -7.18 -13.92 -11.66
C VAL A 91 -6.53 -15.27 -11.40
N ASP A 92 -5.76 -15.43 -10.33
CA ASP A 92 -4.99 -16.64 -10.06
C ASP A 92 -5.62 -17.54 -8.99
N THR A 93 -6.85 -17.22 -8.55
CA THR A 93 -7.61 -18.07 -7.64
C THR A 93 -8.97 -18.47 -8.19
N THR A 94 -9.43 -19.66 -7.82
CA THR A 94 -10.84 -20.04 -7.93
C THR A 94 -11.67 -19.33 -6.84
N PRO A 95 -13.01 -19.20 -6.99
CA PRO A 95 -13.85 -18.59 -5.95
C PRO A 95 -13.71 -19.23 -4.56
N GLU A 96 -13.53 -20.55 -4.49
CA GLU A 96 -13.30 -21.28 -3.23
C GLU A 96 -11.93 -20.97 -2.62
N GLN A 97 -10.90 -20.82 -3.45
CA GLN A 97 -9.57 -20.41 -3.03
C GLN A 97 -9.55 -18.96 -2.54
N ALA A 98 -10.17 -18.04 -3.26
CA ALA A 98 -10.36 -16.65 -2.82
C ALA A 98 -11.05 -16.61 -1.45
N THR A 99 -12.12 -17.39 -1.27
CA THR A 99 -12.83 -17.49 0.01
C THR A 99 -11.93 -17.98 1.14
N THR A 100 -11.08 -18.97 0.86
CA THR A 100 -10.12 -19.54 1.82
C THR A 100 -9.09 -18.50 2.25
N PHE A 101 -8.51 -17.78 1.28
CA PHE A 101 -7.57 -16.69 1.53
C PHE A 101 -8.21 -15.59 2.38
N LEU A 102 -9.37 -15.06 1.94
CA LEU A 102 -10.05 -13.96 2.62
C LEU A 102 -10.45 -14.31 4.06
N GLU A 103 -10.90 -15.54 4.31
CA GLU A 103 -11.24 -15.98 5.67
C GLU A 103 -10.00 -16.08 6.57
N ASN A 104 -8.87 -16.55 6.03
CA ASN A 104 -7.63 -16.58 6.77
C ASN A 104 -7.14 -15.16 7.12
N ARG A 105 -7.13 -14.23 6.16
CA ARG A 105 -6.74 -12.83 6.39
C ARG A 105 -7.63 -12.15 7.44
N ARG A 106 -8.94 -12.40 7.39
CA ARG A 106 -9.89 -11.93 8.41
C ARG A 106 -9.53 -12.45 9.81
N GLN A 107 -9.14 -13.71 9.93
CA GLN A 107 -8.73 -14.31 11.22
C GLN A 107 -7.40 -13.72 11.73
N ALA A 108 -6.50 -13.35 10.83
CA ALA A 108 -5.24 -12.66 11.15
C ALA A 108 -5.40 -11.15 11.46
N GLY A 109 -6.63 -10.62 11.40
CA GLY A 109 -6.91 -9.21 11.65
C GLY A 109 -6.45 -8.27 10.53
N VAL A 110 -6.25 -8.80 9.31
CA VAL A 110 -6.05 -7.99 8.10
C VAL A 110 -7.38 -7.37 7.70
N ASP A 111 -7.37 -6.06 7.44
CA ASP A 111 -8.55 -5.26 7.08
C ASP A 111 -8.41 -4.55 5.72
N ALA A 112 -7.28 -4.74 5.05
CA ALA A 112 -7.04 -4.18 3.73
C ALA A 112 -6.27 -5.15 2.81
N LEU A 113 -6.56 -5.13 1.51
CA LEU A 113 -5.83 -5.89 0.50
C LEU A 113 -5.44 -5.00 -0.69
N ILE A 114 -4.25 -5.17 -1.23
CA ILE A 114 -3.88 -4.65 -2.54
C ILE A 114 -4.13 -5.73 -3.59
N VAL A 115 -4.91 -5.38 -4.61
CA VAL A 115 -5.39 -6.33 -5.63
C VAL A 115 -5.46 -5.64 -6.99
N SER A 116 -5.03 -6.33 -8.05
CA SER A 116 -5.19 -5.85 -9.43
C SER A 116 -6.48 -6.36 -10.05
N LEU A 117 -7.26 -5.43 -10.62
CA LEU A 117 -8.55 -5.74 -11.23
C LEU A 117 -8.41 -6.59 -12.51
N LEU A 118 -7.28 -6.41 -13.20
CA LEU A 118 -6.88 -7.15 -14.39
C LEU A 118 -5.55 -7.85 -14.11
N GLY A 119 -5.40 -9.05 -14.67
CA GLY A 119 -4.17 -9.84 -14.59
C GLY A 119 -3.24 -9.63 -15.78
N ALA A 120 -1.95 -9.77 -15.56
CA ALA A 120 -0.91 -9.99 -16.56
C ALA A 120 0.20 -10.82 -15.90
N THR A 121 1.09 -11.43 -16.67
CA THR A 121 2.17 -12.24 -16.07
C THR A 121 3.10 -11.41 -15.17
N GLY A 122 3.22 -10.10 -15.43
CA GLY A 122 4.02 -9.18 -14.63
C GLY A 122 3.47 -8.89 -13.23
N ASN A 123 2.16 -9.03 -12.99
CA ASN A 123 1.55 -8.87 -11.67
C ASN A 123 0.99 -10.20 -11.12
N GLY A 124 1.55 -11.32 -11.55
CA GLY A 124 1.23 -12.66 -11.03
C GLY A 124 -0.01 -13.29 -11.63
N GLY A 125 -0.60 -12.68 -12.67
CA GLY A 125 -1.68 -13.29 -13.42
C GLY A 125 -1.19 -14.45 -14.30
N PRO A 126 -2.04 -15.45 -14.60
CA PRO A 126 -1.60 -16.66 -15.31
C PRO A 126 -1.33 -16.42 -16.81
N ALA A 127 -1.82 -15.31 -17.38
CA ALA A 127 -1.61 -14.95 -18.77
C ALA A 127 -1.69 -13.43 -19.01
N ASP A 128 -1.01 -12.96 -20.06
CA ASP A 128 -0.98 -11.56 -20.48
C ASP A 128 -2.26 -11.07 -21.16
N ASP A 129 -3.21 -11.96 -21.45
CA ASP A 129 -4.53 -11.59 -21.97
C ASP A 129 -5.57 -11.38 -20.84
N GLY A 130 -5.12 -11.42 -19.59
CA GLY A 130 -5.93 -11.19 -18.40
C GLY A 130 -6.85 -12.36 -18.04
N SER A 131 -6.70 -13.52 -18.69
CA SER A 131 -7.54 -14.66 -18.36
C SER A 131 -7.33 -15.13 -16.93
N THR A 132 -8.39 -15.55 -16.24
CA THR A 132 -8.29 -16.22 -14.94
C THR A 132 -7.65 -17.61 -15.08
N VAL A 133 -7.26 -18.23 -13.96
CA VAL A 133 -6.64 -19.56 -13.88
C VAL A 133 -7.46 -20.67 -14.56
N ASP A 134 -8.78 -20.49 -14.65
CA ASP A 134 -9.73 -21.38 -15.33
C ASP A 134 -10.24 -20.84 -16.69
N GLY A 135 -9.67 -19.74 -17.18
CA GLY A 135 -9.79 -19.28 -18.56
C GLY A 135 -10.88 -18.24 -18.84
N LEU A 136 -11.48 -17.60 -17.84
CA LEU A 136 -12.40 -16.48 -18.05
C LEU A 136 -11.61 -15.25 -18.49
N ARG A 137 -12.03 -14.59 -19.56
CA ARG A 137 -11.37 -13.39 -20.10
C ARG A 137 -12.11 -12.13 -19.65
N PRO A 138 -11.44 -10.98 -19.46
CA PRO A 138 -12.10 -9.72 -19.10
C PRO A 138 -12.84 -9.08 -20.30
N PHE A 139 -12.34 -9.28 -21.52
CA PHE A 139 -12.79 -8.55 -22.71
C PHE A 139 -13.04 -9.47 -23.91
N VAL A 140 -14.08 -9.17 -24.69
CA VAL A 140 -14.38 -9.83 -25.96
C VAL A 140 -13.39 -9.35 -27.02
N ASP A 141 -12.66 -10.26 -27.65
CA ASP A 141 -11.69 -9.95 -28.72
C ASP A 141 -10.66 -8.85 -28.36
N GLY A 142 -10.40 -8.62 -27.07
CA GLY A 142 -9.48 -7.60 -26.56
C GLY A 142 -10.02 -6.16 -26.56
N ASP A 143 -11.30 -5.95 -26.87
CA ASP A 143 -11.94 -4.64 -26.77
C ASP A 143 -12.22 -4.29 -25.30
N VAL A 144 -11.44 -3.34 -24.75
CA VAL A 144 -11.51 -2.92 -23.34
C VAL A 144 -12.87 -2.35 -22.92
N LEU A 145 -13.74 -2.03 -23.88
CA LEU A 145 -15.10 -1.57 -23.63
C LEU A 145 -16.17 -2.65 -23.79
N THR A 146 -15.83 -3.82 -24.35
CA THR A 146 -16.75 -4.94 -24.48
C THR A 146 -16.41 -6.03 -23.48
N TRP A 147 -17.02 -5.92 -22.30
CA TRP A 147 -16.78 -6.80 -21.15
C TRP A 147 -17.41 -8.19 -21.31
N GLU A 148 -16.67 -9.23 -20.91
CA GLU A 148 -17.16 -10.61 -20.81
C GLU A 148 -17.80 -10.83 -19.43
N PRO A 149 -19.13 -11.03 -19.33
CA PRO A 149 -19.85 -10.96 -18.05
C PRO A 149 -19.32 -11.89 -16.96
N ASP A 150 -18.96 -13.13 -17.30
CA ASP A 150 -18.54 -14.14 -16.31
C ASP A 150 -17.28 -13.72 -15.53
N TYR A 151 -16.34 -13.01 -16.16
CA TYR A 151 -15.15 -12.47 -15.50
C TYR A 151 -15.53 -11.38 -14.49
N TRP A 152 -16.33 -10.42 -14.93
CA TRP A 152 -16.70 -9.24 -14.15
C TRP A 152 -17.67 -9.57 -13.02
N ASP A 153 -18.58 -10.53 -13.22
CA ASP A 153 -19.44 -11.06 -12.16
C ASP A 153 -18.60 -11.76 -11.08
N ARG A 154 -17.60 -12.58 -11.48
CA ARG A 154 -16.70 -13.22 -10.52
C ARG A 154 -15.85 -12.22 -9.75
N ALA A 155 -15.24 -11.26 -10.43
CA ALA A 155 -14.44 -10.23 -9.78
C ALA A 155 -15.29 -9.47 -8.75
N HIS A 156 -16.55 -9.16 -9.08
CA HIS A 156 -17.48 -8.49 -8.18
C HIS A 156 -17.77 -9.35 -6.95
N ASP A 157 -18.12 -10.63 -7.16
CA ASP A 157 -18.43 -11.57 -6.09
C ASP A 157 -17.26 -11.74 -5.09
N VAL A 158 -16.01 -11.76 -5.58
CA VAL A 158 -14.82 -11.84 -4.71
C VAL A 158 -14.62 -10.55 -3.91
N LEU A 159 -14.78 -9.37 -4.53
CA LEU A 159 -14.69 -8.09 -3.83
C LEU A 159 -15.82 -7.90 -2.80
N ALA A 160 -17.03 -8.37 -3.11
CA ALA A 160 -18.16 -8.40 -2.19
C ALA A 160 -17.87 -9.36 -1.02
N ALA A 161 -17.27 -10.53 -1.28
CA ALA A 161 -16.86 -11.46 -0.24
C ALA A 161 -15.78 -10.87 0.69
N ALA A 162 -14.90 -10.00 0.18
CA ALA A 162 -13.97 -9.22 1.01
C ALA A 162 -14.75 -8.20 1.88
N ALA A 163 -15.75 -7.52 1.32
CA ALA A 163 -16.61 -6.59 2.07
C ALA A 163 -17.32 -7.29 3.24
N GLU A 164 -17.90 -8.47 3.00
CA GLU A 164 -18.56 -9.28 4.04
C GLU A 164 -17.63 -9.64 5.21
N ARG A 165 -16.32 -9.58 5.00
CA ARG A 165 -15.28 -9.90 5.98
C ARG A 165 -14.65 -8.66 6.62
N GLY A 166 -15.15 -7.46 6.30
CA GLY A 166 -14.59 -6.21 6.82
C GLY A 166 -13.28 -5.80 6.17
N ILE A 167 -13.01 -6.27 4.95
CA ILE A 167 -11.76 -6.00 4.23
C ILE A 167 -12.00 -4.92 3.17
N THR A 168 -11.23 -3.83 3.27
CA THR A 168 -11.08 -2.81 2.23
C THR A 168 -10.16 -3.32 1.12
N VAL A 169 -10.47 -3.10 -0.15
CA VAL A 169 -9.62 -3.47 -1.28
C VAL A 169 -9.08 -2.20 -1.93
N PHE A 170 -7.76 -2.02 -1.84
CA PHE A 170 -6.99 -1.05 -2.61
C PHE A 170 -6.85 -1.60 -4.03
N LEU A 171 -7.88 -1.32 -4.83
CA LEU A 171 -8.13 -1.96 -6.12
C LEU A 171 -7.47 -1.16 -7.24
N TYR A 172 -6.52 -1.78 -7.93
CA TYR A 172 -5.88 -1.20 -9.10
C TYR A 172 -6.83 -1.33 -10.29
N ALA A 173 -7.54 -0.24 -10.62
CA ALA A 173 -8.51 -0.20 -11.71
C ALA A 173 -7.84 -0.52 -13.06
N VAL A 174 -6.61 0.00 -13.23
CA VAL A 174 -5.64 -0.46 -14.21
C VAL A 174 -4.26 -0.46 -13.55
N ASP A 175 -3.56 -1.59 -13.67
CA ASP A 175 -2.21 -1.81 -13.16
C ASP A 175 -1.16 -1.52 -14.26
N GLY A 176 -0.01 -0.96 -13.91
CA GLY A 176 1.13 -0.70 -14.79
C GLY A 176 1.60 -1.95 -15.53
N TRP A 177 1.51 -3.12 -14.92
CA TRP A 177 1.83 -4.41 -15.55
C TRP A 177 0.77 -4.88 -16.55
N THR A 178 -0.43 -4.32 -16.54
CA THR A 178 -1.55 -4.70 -17.42
C THR A 178 -1.65 -3.86 -18.70
N ILE A 179 -1.07 -2.65 -18.69
CA ILE A 179 -0.97 -1.78 -19.87
C ILE A 179 -0.11 -2.45 -20.95
N ASP A 180 -0.56 -2.41 -22.21
CA ASP A 180 0.08 -3.13 -23.35
C ASP A 180 0.04 -4.67 -23.20
N ARG A 181 -0.78 -5.17 -22.27
CA ARG A 181 -1.02 -6.60 -22.05
C ARG A 181 -2.51 -6.88 -22.08
N SER A 182 -3.13 -7.05 -20.92
CA SER A 182 -4.55 -7.33 -20.80
C SER A 182 -5.41 -6.07 -20.98
N PHE A 183 -4.83 -4.88 -20.82
CA PHE A 183 -5.48 -3.60 -21.05
C PHE A 183 -4.79 -2.81 -22.18
N VAL A 184 -5.42 -2.77 -23.36
CA VAL A 184 -4.90 -2.13 -24.57
C VAL A 184 -5.94 -1.14 -25.13
N PRO A 185 -6.00 0.09 -24.62
CA PRO A 185 -6.96 1.09 -25.09
C PRO A 185 -6.52 1.69 -26.44
N GLY A 186 -7.47 1.97 -27.32
CA GLY A 186 -7.27 2.67 -28.57
C GLY A 186 -7.17 4.19 -28.43
N SER A 187 -7.59 4.76 -27.31
CA SER A 187 -7.49 6.20 -27.01
C SER A 187 -7.64 6.52 -25.52
N VAL A 188 -7.27 7.74 -25.12
CA VAL A 188 -7.53 8.25 -23.75
C VAL A 188 -9.03 8.34 -23.45
N ALA A 189 -9.87 8.55 -24.47
CA ALA A 189 -11.32 8.53 -24.32
C ALA A 189 -11.85 7.12 -23.97
N GLU A 190 -11.25 6.07 -24.52
CA GLU A 190 -11.58 4.69 -24.13
C GLU A 190 -11.14 4.39 -22.69
N CYS A 191 -9.99 4.91 -22.24
CA CYS A 191 -9.59 4.83 -20.84
C CYS A 191 -10.65 5.45 -19.91
N ARG A 192 -11.18 6.62 -20.27
CA ARG A 192 -12.28 7.25 -19.52
C ARG A 192 -13.55 6.41 -19.52
N ALA A 193 -13.98 5.93 -20.69
CA ALA A 193 -15.18 5.11 -20.82
C ALA A 193 -15.07 3.79 -20.04
N TYR A 194 -13.88 3.17 -20.02
CA TYR A 194 -13.61 2.02 -19.15
C TYR A 194 -13.76 2.39 -17.67
N GLY A 195 -13.20 3.52 -17.24
CA GLY A 195 -13.39 4.04 -15.87
C GLY A 195 -14.86 4.24 -15.50
N GLU A 196 -15.68 4.76 -16.40
CA GLU A 196 -17.13 4.92 -16.19
C GLU A 196 -17.85 3.56 -16.07
N GLN A 197 -17.42 2.54 -16.81
CA GLN A 197 -17.94 1.17 -16.65
C GLN A 197 -17.54 0.56 -15.30
N VAL A 198 -16.26 0.68 -14.90
CA VAL A 198 -15.76 0.24 -13.59
C VAL A 198 -16.49 0.92 -12.43
N GLY A 199 -16.65 2.24 -12.50
CA GLY A 199 -17.37 3.00 -11.47
C GLY A 199 -18.85 2.62 -11.36
N SER A 200 -19.51 2.32 -12.48
CA SER A 200 -20.90 1.86 -12.48
C SER A 200 -21.03 0.43 -11.97
N TRP A 201 -20.12 -0.45 -12.36
CA TRP A 201 -20.07 -1.87 -11.97
C TRP A 201 -19.82 -2.08 -10.48
N SER A 202 -18.99 -1.24 -9.87
CA SER A 202 -18.60 -1.33 -8.46
C SER A 202 -19.44 -0.48 -7.50
N ALA A 203 -20.51 0.16 -7.98
CA ALA A 203 -21.24 1.18 -7.23
C ALA A 203 -21.86 0.68 -5.90
N ASP A 204 -22.14 -0.62 -5.79
CA ASP A 204 -22.69 -1.26 -4.60
C ASP A 204 -21.63 -1.85 -3.65
N LEU A 205 -20.36 -1.91 -4.06
CA LEU A 205 -19.25 -2.42 -3.24
C LEU A 205 -18.71 -1.32 -2.32
N PRO A 206 -18.96 -1.34 -1.00
CA PRO A 206 -18.64 -0.22 -0.10
C PRO A 206 -17.16 -0.11 0.29
N ASN A 207 -16.35 -1.09 -0.10
CA ASN A 207 -15.05 -1.38 0.49
C ASN A 207 -13.88 -1.17 -0.48
N ILE A 208 -13.98 -0.27 -1.46
CA ILE A 208 -12.88 -0.06 -2.44
C ILE A 208 -12.14 1.25 -2.14
N VAL A 209 -10.81 1.22 -2.20
CA VAL A 209 -9.95 2.40 -2.38
C VAL A 209 -9.33 2.29 -3.76
N TRP A 210 -9.34 3.36 -4.54
CA TRP A 210 -8.91 3.29 -5.94
C TRP A 210 -7.40 3.46 -6.09
N MET A 211 -6.81 2.58 -6.88
CA MET A 211 -5.40 2.62 -7.20
C MET A 211 -5.17 2.56 -8.70
N THR A 212 -4.01 3.05 -9.12
CA THR A 212 -3.42 2.78 -10.44
C THR A 212 -1.90 2.81 -10.31
N GLY A 213 -1.18 2.74 -11.42
CA GLY A 213 0.24 2.43 -11.40
C GLY A 213 0.42 0.95 -11.05
N GLY A 214 1.43 0.59 -10.28
CA GLY A 214 1.87 -0.81 -10.15
C GLY A 214 3.25 -0.91 -10.77
N ASP A 215 4.27 -0.74 -9.93
CA ASP A 215 5.66 -0.48 -10.31
C ASP A 215 5.81 0.44 -11.53
N TYR A 216 5.02 1.52 -11.57
CA TYR A 216 4.90 2.32 -12.79
C TYR A 216 6.05 3.32 -12.95
N PHE A 217 6.66 3.31 -14.13
CA PHE A 217 7.70 4.26 -14.55
C PHE A 217 7.20 5.13 -15.71
N PRO A 218 6.91 6.42 -15.46
CA PRO A 218 6.48 7.34 -16.50
C PRO A 218 7.48 7.46 -17.66
N ALA A 219 7.06 7.03 -18.85
CA ALA A 219 7.86 7.13 -20.06
C ALA A 219 7.73 8.53 -20.72
N THR A 220 8.25 9.57 -20.08
CA THR A 220 8.21 10.95 -20.59
C THR A 220 9.40 11.79 -20.13
N ASP A 221 9.87 12.69 -21.00
CA ASP A 221 10.88 13.71 -20.64
C ASP A 221 10.27 14.91 -19.87
N ASP A 222 8.94 15.07 -19.94
CA ASP A 222 8.18 16.09 -19.21
C ASP A 222 7.22 15.40 -18.23
N LEU A 223 7.73 15.12 -17.03
CA LEU A 223 6.97 14.49 -15.96
C LEU A 223 5.76 15.31 -15.51
N ALA A 224 5.75 16.64 -15.71
CA ALA A 224 4.62 17.48 -15.32
C ALA A 224 3.47 17.41 -16.34
N ALA A 225 3.79 17.22 -17.62
CA ALA A 225 2.81 17.00 -18.68
C ALA A 225 2.24 15.56 -18.69
N GLY A 226 2.95 14.61 -18.06
CA GLY A 226 2.63 13.19 -18.08
C GLY A 226 2.89 12.52 -19.43
N SER A 227 3.09 11.21 -19.41
CA SER A 227 3.07 10.34 -20.59
C SER A 227 1.63 10.12 -21.09
N ASP A 228 1.48 9.36 -22.17
CA ASP A 228 0.16 8.93 -22.64
C ASP A 228 -0.51 7.96 -21.65
N VAL A 229 0.27 7.09 -20.99
CA VAL A 229 -0.20 6.18 -19.94
C VAL A 229 -0.63 6.96 -18.69
N ASP A 230 0.10 8.01 -18.29
CA ASP A 230 -0.32 8.90 -17.20
C ASP A 230 -1.71 9.51 -17.47
N ARG A 231 -1.95 9.95 -18.71
CA ARG A 231 -3.24 10.51 -19.11
C ARG A 231 -4.34 9.44 -19.20
N CYS A 232 -4.01 8.22 -19.62
CA CYS A 232 -4.94 7.10 -19.59
C CYS A 232 -5.36 6.76 -18.16
N PHE A 233 -4.40 6.57 -17.24
CA PHE A 233 -4.69 6.31 -15.82
C PHE A 233 -5.51 7.43 -15.19
N ALA A 234 -5.17 8.70 -15.47
CA ALA A 234 -5.96 9.84 -14.98
C ALA A 234 -7.38 9.82 -15.56
N ALA A 235 -7.54 9.46 -16.84
CA ALA A 235 -8.84 9.35 -17.47
C ALA A 235 -9.70 8.22 -16.89
N VAL A 236 -9.11 7.06 -16.54
CA VAL A 236 -9.80 5.98 -15.81
C VAL A 236 -10.31 6.50 -14.47
N ALA A 237 -9.46 7.15 -13.68
CA ALA A 237 -9.84 7.70 -12.38
C ALA A 237 -10.95 8.75 -12.51
N ASP A 238 -10.88 9.64 -13.50
CA ASP A 238 -11.92 10.63 -13.79
C ASP A 238 -13.25 9.97 -14.23
N GLY A 239 -13.19 8.85 -14.96
CA GLY A 239 -14.36 8.06 -15.35
C GLY A 239 -15.05 7.42 -14.15
N VAL A 240 -14.28 6.82 -13.25
CA VAL A 240 -14.80 6.25 -11.99
C VAL A 240 -15.45 7.32 -11.12
N ARG A 241 -14.81 8.49 -10.96
CA ARG A 241 -15.38 9.62 -10.21
C ARG A 241 -16.66 10.15 -10.84
N ALA A 242 -16.77 10.15 -12.17
CA ALA A 242 -17.96 10.64 -12.87
C ALA A 242 -19.25 9.84 -12.57
N THR A 243 -19.13 8.62 -12.04
CA THR A 243 -20.28 7.78 -11.64
C THR A 243 -20.61 7.88 -10.16
N GLY A 244 -19.97 8.80 -9.40
CA GLY A 244 -20.13 8.96 -7.96
C GLY A 244 -19.14 8.15 -7.12
N GLY A 245 -18.08 7.62 -7.73
CA GLY A 245 -16.97 6.98 -7.01
C GLY A 245 -16.03 8.00 -6.39
N ASP A 246 -16.40 8.59 -5.26
CA ASP A 246 -15.63 9.65 -4.56
C ASP A 246 -14.65 9.11 -3.50
N ARG A 247 -14.37 7.81 -3.51
CA ARG A 247 -13.45 7.17 -2.55
C ARG A 247 -11.99 7.57 -2.82
N PRO A 248 -11.11 7.54 -1.81
CA PRO A 248 -9.72 7.95 -1.95
C PRO A 248 -9.03 7.23 -3.12
N PHE A 249 -8.15 7.97 -3.79
CA PHE A 249 -7.37 7.50 -4.92
C PHE A 249 -5.87 7.78 -4.73
N SER A 250 -5.03 6.84 -5.16
CA SER A 250 -3.59 7.07 -5.26
C SER A 250 -2.94 6.31 -6.43
N ILE A 251 -1.62 6.47 -6.57
CA ILE A 251 -0.81 5.78 -7.57
C ILE A 251 0.47 5.22 -6.93
N GLN A 252 0.83 3.99 -7.33
CA GLN A 252 2.15 3.42 -7.06
C GLN A 252 3.12 3.72 -8.20
N LEU A 253 4.27 4.31 -7.85
CA LEU A 253 5.42 4.50 -8.76
C LEU A 253 6.43 3.37 -8.53
N GLY A 254 7.22 3.03 -9.55
CA GLY A 254 8.18 1.91 -9.48
C GLY A 254 9.59 2.25 -8.98
N TYR A 255 9.87 3.49 -8.57
CA TYR A 255 11.24 3.83 -8.15
C TYR A 255 11.60 3.15 -6.82
N PRO A 256 12.87 2.74 -6.60
CA PRO A 256 13.29 1.99 -5.41
C PRO A 256 12.88 2.58 -4.06
N VAL A 257 12.81 3.92 -4.01
CA VAL A 257 12.18 4.70 -2.95
C VAL A 257 11.29 5.74 -3.62
N SER A 258 10.00 5.72 -3.34
CA SER A 258 9.06 6.69 -3.89
C SER A 258 7.82 6.88 -3.04
N ALA A 259 7.19 8.03 -3.25
CA ALA A 259 5.82 8.31 -2.85
C ALA A 259 5.06 8.91 -4.03
N SER A 260 3.75 8.73 -4.10
CA SER A 260 2.90 9.16 -5.22
C SER A 260 3.15 10.59 -5.69
N ARG A 261 3.36 11.53 -4.76
CA ARG A 261 3.61 12.95 -5.08
C ARG A 261 5.04 13.29 -5.52
N ASP A 262 5.94 12.30 -5.64
CA ASP A 262 7.25 12.52 -6.29
C ASP A 262 7.10 12.76 -7.79
N ASN A 263 5.98 12.31 -8.38
CA ASN A 263 5.63 12.68 -9.74
C ASN A 263 4.76 13.95 -9.76
N PRO A 264 5.20 15.04 -10.44
CA PRO A 264 4.46 16.31 -10.49
C PRO A 264 3.14 16.25 -11.26
N PHE A 265 2.94 15.31 -12.19
CA PHE A 265 1.63 15.07 -12.81
C PHE A 265 0.65 14.46 -11.80
N TRP A 266 1.10 13.56 -10.93
CA TRP A 266 0.24 12.89 -9.95
C TRP A 266 0.07 13.66 -8.64
N ALA A 267 1.03 14.51 -8.28
CA ALA A 267 0.99 15.29 -7.04
C ALA A 267 -0.35 16.04 -6.77
N PRO A 268 -1.02 16.64 -7.78
CA PRO A 268 -2.32 17.28 -7.57
C PRO A 268 -3.55 16.37 -7.79
N ARG A 269 -3.36 15.06 -8.05
CA ARG A 269 -4.42 14.11 -8.47
C ARG A 269 -4.68 12.97 -7.48
N VAL A 270 -3.85 12.84 -6.45
CA VAL A 270 -3.96 11.80 -5.42
C VAL A 270 -4.51 12.38 -4.12
N ASP A 271 -5.18 11.52 -3.35
CA ASP A 271 -5.77 11.84 -2.05
C ASP A 271 -4.85 11.41 -0.89
N PHE A 272 -3.91 10.50 -1.14
CA PHE A 272 -2.87 10.06 -0.21
C PHE A 272 -1.57 9.69 -0.94
N ASP A 273 -0.44 9.71 -0.25
CA ASP A 273 0.83 9.15 -0.75
C ASP A 273 0.85 7.64 -0.50
N PHE A 274 0.92 6.85 -1.58
CA PHE A 274 1.41 5.49 -1.55
C PHE A 274 2.93 5.54 -1.42
N VAL A 275 3.46 5.16 -0.26
CA VAL A 275 4.90 5.11 0.00
C VAL A 275 5.41 3.70 -0.30
N TYR A 276 6.31 3.60 -1.27
CA TYR A 276 6.96 2.39 -1.75
C TYR A 276 8.46 2.47 -1.43
N THR A 277 9.02 1.49 -0.70
CA THR A 277 10.46 1.46 -0.42
C THR A 277 10.94 0.09 0.05
N TYR A 278 12.07 -0.38 -0.48
CA TYR A 278 12.82 -1.50 0.09
C TYR A 278 13.87 -1.06 1.13
N ALA A 279 14.21 0.23 1.16
CA ALA A 279 15.10 0.85 2.14
C ALA A 279 14.38 1.14 3.47
N PRO A 280 15.11 1.56 4.54
CA PRO A 280 14.52 1.89 5.84
C PRO A 280 13.29 2.82 5.76
N THR A 281 12.11 2.28 6.09
CA THR A 281 10.81 2.92 5.82
C THR A 281 10.62 4.27 6.50
N PHE A 282 11.27 4.51 7.65
CA PHE A 282 11.17 5.79 8.35
C PHE A 282 11.56 6.97 7.45
N ALA A 283 12.53 6.81 6.54
CA ALA A 283 13.03 7.92 5.75
C ALA A 283 11.97 8.36 4.72
N ALA A 284 11.45 7.41 3.94
CA ALA A 284 10.43 7.66 2.93
C ALA A 284 9.10 8.14 3.55
N VAL A 285 8.65 7.49 4.64
CA VAL A 285 7.41 7.88 5.33
C VAL A 285 7.51 9.29 5.90
N ARG A 286 8.62 9.65 6.55
CA ARG A 286 8.81 11.01 7.09
C ARG A 286 8.88 12.05 5.98
N ALA A 287 9.55 11.74 4.87
CA ALA A 287 9.63 12.63 3.72
C ALA A 287 8.24 12.90 3.14
N ALA A 288 7.40 11.87 2.98
CA ALA A 288 6.02 12.03 2.53
C ALA A 288 5.15 12.76 3.57
N TYR A 289 5.30 12.45 4.85
CA TYR A 289 4.56 13.08 5.95
C TYR A 289 4.86 14.58 6.07
N ASP A 290 6.10 15.03 5.85
CA ASP A 290 6.48 16.45 6.01
C ASP A 290 6.05 17.33 4.82
N ARG A 291 5.55 16.74 3.73
CA ARG A 291 5.08 17.49 2.55
C ARG A 291 3.84 18.34 2.84
N THR A 292 3.72 19.44 2.09
CA THR A 292 2.56 20.35 2.10
C THR A 292 1.89 20.35 0.72
N PRO A 293 0.55 20.26 0.62
CA PRO A 293 -0.41 20.06 1.72
C PRO A 293 -0.23 18.70 2.41
N ALA A 294 -0.70 18.58 3.66
CA ALA A 294 -0.67 17.32 4.38
C ALA A 294 -1.56 16.29 3.67
N MET A 295 -1.05 15.07 3.53
CA MET A 295 -1.80 13.90 3.06
C MET A 295 -1.38 12.68 3.88
N PRO A 296 -2.24 11.66 4.00
CA PRO A 296 -1.83 10.39 4.59
C PRO A 296 -0.62 9.83 3.82
N ALA A 297 0.43 9.45 4.55
CA ALA A 297 1.65 8.88 4.00
C ALA A 297 1.68 7.38 4.28
N LEU A 298 0.88 6.62 3.52
CA LEU A 298 0.67 5.19 3.75
C LEU A 298 1.85 4.38 3.22
N PHE A 299 2.60 3.73 4.11
CA PHE A 299 3.55 2.68 3.72
C PHE A 299 2.80 1.49 3.17
N ALA A 300 2.81 1.36 1.85
CA ALA A 300 1.94 0.44 1.14
C ALA A 300 2.69 -0.69 0.44
N GLU A 301 4.01 -0.57 0.27
CA GLU A 301 4.82 -1.70 -0.21
C GLU A 301 6.30 -1.55 0.16
N GLY A 302 6.91 -2.68 0.49
CA GLY A 302 8.33 -2.81 0.77
C GLY A 302 8.77 -4.26 0.70
N ASN A 303 9.68 -4.71 1.56
CA ASN A 303 10.17 -6.08 1.50
C ASN A 303 9.06 -7.08 1.87
N TYR A 304 8.88 -8.11 1.04
CA TYR A 304 7.94 -9.20 1.28
C TYR A 304 8.61 -10.40 1.93
N GLU A 305 7.87 -11.11 2.77
CA GLU A 305 8.34 -12.33 3.45
C GLU A 305 8.83 -13.37 2.43
N ARG A 306 9.98 -14.00 2.73
CA ARG A 306 10.65 -15.03 1.90
C ARG A 306 11.20 -14.54 0.56
N GLU A 307 10.90 -13.32 0.13
CA GLU A 307 11.52 -12.74 -1.05
C GLU A 307 12.95 -12.30 -0.81
N ASN A 308 13.66 -12.07 -1.92
CA ASN A 308 14.96 -11.45 -1.91
C ASN A 308 15.14 -10.54 -3.13
N ASN A 309 14.84 -9.26 -2.94
CA ASN A 309 14.91 -8.25 -4.01
C ASN A 309 16.34 -7.74 -4.25
N ASP A 310 17.28 -8.02 -3.34
CA ASP A 310 18.71 -7.81 -3.55
C ASP A 310 19.48 -9.13 -3.38
N GLY A 311 19.86 -9.76 -4.50
CA GLY A 311 20.63 -11.00 -4.48
C GLY A 311 22.00 -10.93 -3.76
N ALA A 312 22.48 -9.75 -3.35
CA ALA A 312 23.64 -9.59 -2.48
C ALA A 312 23.31 -9.70 -0.97
N SER A 313 22.04 -9.62 -0.60
CA SER A 313 21.51 -9.65 0.77
C SER A 313 20.77 -10.97 1.05
N PRO A 314 20.60 -11.38 2.32
CA PRO A 314 19.76 -12.55 2.65
C PRO A 314 18.28 -12.27 2.34
N PRO A 315 17.44 -13.30 2.18
CA PRO A 315 15.99 -13.10 2.06
C PRO A 315 15.41 -12.34 3.25
N THR A 316 14.29 -11.65 3.01
CA THR A 316 13.55 -10.90 4.02
C THR A 316 13.29 -11.74 5.25
N THR A 317 13.73 -11.25 6.40
CA THR A 317 13.56 -11.92 7.70
C THR A 317 12.34 -11.40 8.45
N ASN A 318 11.90 -12.14 9.47
CA ASN A 318 10.88 -11.65 10.41
C ASN A 318 11.25 -10.29 11.02
N GLU A 319 12.52 -10.08 11.38
CA GLU A 319 13.01 -8.80 11.90
C GLU A 319 12.90 -7.67 10.87
N THR A 320 13.15 -7.96 9.59
CA THR A 320 12.97 -7.00 8.49
C THR A 320 11.51 -6.52 8.45
N LEU A 321 10.56 -7.45 8.51
CA LEU A 321 9.12 -7.18 8.47
C LEU A 321 8.63 -6.41 9.70
N ARG A 322 9.03 -6.81 10.92
CA ARG A 322 8.70 -6.06 12.14
C ARG A 322 9.26 -4.64 12.08
N ARG A 323 10.52 -4.50 11.65
CA ARG A 323 11.24 -3.23 11.61
C ARG A 323 10.63 -2.26 10.60
N GLN A 324 10.30 -2.72 9.40
CA GLN A 324 9.68 -1.85 8.39
C GLN A 324 8.29 -1.36 8.82
N ALA A 325 7.46 -2.22 9.43
CA ALA A 325 6.14 -1.86 9.95
C ALA A 325 6.26 -0.89 11.14
N ALA A 326 7.11 -1.22 12.13
CA ALA A 326 7.28 -0.39 13.32
C ALA A 326 7.83 1.00 12.97
N TRP A 327 8.81 1.08 12.06
CA TRP A 327 9.34 2.35 11.58
C TRP A 327 8.31 3.17 10.81
N ALA A 328 7.49 2.54 9.96
CA ALA A 328 6.45 3.25 9.22
C ALA A 328 5.42 3.86 10.18
N LEU A 329 4.87 3.06 11.09
CA LEU A 329 3.82 3.48 12.03
C LEU A 329 4.30 4.58 12.97
N THR A 330 5.49 4.43 13.57
CA THR A 330 6.07 5.45 14.46
C THR A 330 6.66 6.67 13.73
N SER A 331 6.68 6.62 12.39
CA SER A 331 7.05 7.75 11.52
C SER A 331 5.85 8.46 10.91
N GLY A 332 4.62 8.04 11.24
CA GLY A 332 3.39 8.74 10.88
C GLY A 332 2.59 8.09 9.76
N SER A 333 2.93 6.87 9.36
CA SER A 333 2.08 6.10 8.44
C SER A 333 0.76 5.72 9.13
N PRO A 334 -0.41 5.91 8.50
CA PRO A 334 -1.71 5.54 9.04
C PRO A 334 -2.03 4.04 8.91
N GLY A 335 -1.00 3.20 8.90
CA GLY A 335 -1.09 1.78 8.64
C GLY A 335 0.12 1.25 7.87
N ASP A 336 0.05 0.00 7.46
CA ASP A 336 1.08 -0.66 6.66
C ASP A 336 0.48 -1.80 5.83
N PHE A 337 1.21 -2.23 4.81
CA PHE A 337 0.93 -3.45 4.06
C PHE A 337 2.02 -4.50 4.29
N TYR A 338 1.59 -5.70 4.63
CA TYR A 338 2.39 -6.90 4.60
C TYR A 338 2.37 -7.49 3.17
N GLY A 339 3.34 -8.33 2.86
CA GLY A 339 3.29 -9.22 1.71
C GLY A 339 4.27 -10.37 1.86
N SER A 340 4.14 -11.35 0.99
CA SER A 340 4.96 -12.57 0.95
C SER A 340 5.14 -13.03 -0.48
N ASP A 341 6.11 -13.91 -0.74
CA ASP A 341 6.31 -14.58 -2.03
C ASP A 341 5.07 -15.32 -2.61
N ASP A 342 3.98 -15.43 -1.86
CA ASP A 342 2.69 -15.94 -2.30
C ASP A 342 1.72 -14.85 -2.81
N TRP A 343 2.22 -13.63 -3.07
CA TRP A 343 1.44 -12.55 -3.69
C TRP A 343 0.88 -12.92 -5.07
N GLU A 344 1.50 -13.91 -5.74
CA GLU A 344 1.08 -14.52 -7.00
C GLU A 344 0.47 -15.92 -6.84
N PHE A 345 0.10 -16.37 -5.64
CA PHE A 345 -0.58 -17.67 -5.42
C PHE A 345 0.16 -18.91 -5.97
N LEU A 346 1.48 -18.95 -5.87
CA LEU A 346 2.32 -20.10 -6.26
C LEU A 346 1.83 -21.43 -5.69
N ASP A 347 2.05 -22.53 -6.43
CA ASP A 347 1.66 -23.89 -6.02
C ASP A 347 1.90 -24.17 -4.52
N GLY A 348 0.82 -24.53 -3.82
CA GLY A 348 0.84 -24.85 -2.39
C GLY A 348 0.83 -23.65 -1.44
N TRP A 349 0.51 -22.45 -1.92
CA TRP A 349 0.32 -21.24 -1.10
C TRP A 349 -0.67 -21.47 0.05
N GLU A 350 -1.66 -22.36 -0.10
CA GLU A 350 -2.65 -22.64 0.94
C GLU A 350 -2.00 -23.18 2.23
N ALA A 351 -0.83 -23.81 2.12
CA ALA A 351 -0.07 -24.33 3.26
C ALA A 351 0.90 -23.29 3.87
N ARG A 352 1.02 -22.10 3.26
CA ARG A 352 1.94 -21.02 3.63
C ARG A 352 1.23 -19.73 4.06
N LEU A 353 -0.09 -19.78 4.20
CA LEU A 353 -0.90 -18.64 4.65
C LEU A 353 -0.46 -18.13 6.02
N ASP A 354 -0.33 -19.02 6.99
CA ASP A 354 0.10 -18.65 8.34
C ASP A 354 1.62 -18.66 8.41
N SER A 355 2.21 -17.57 8.87
CA SER A 355 3.66 -17.43 9.00
C SER A 355 4.05 -16.61 10.23
N PRO A 356 5.24 -16.87 10.82
CA PRO A 356 5.76 -16.04 11.89
C PRO A 356 5.88 -14.57 11.51
N GLY A 357 6.22 -14.25 10.26
CA GLY A 357 6.31 -12.86 9.79
C GLY A 357 4.97 -12.13 9.89
N LEU A 358 3.88 -12.76 9.44
CA LEU A 358 2.54 -12.20 9.53
C LEU A 358 2.10 -11.99 10.99
N ASP A 359 2.28 -13.00 11.84
CA ASP A 359 1.89 -12.94 13.26
C ASP A 359 2.61 -11.79 13.99
N GLN A 360 3.91 -11.63 13.73
CA GLN A 360 4.73 -10.63 14.38
C GLN A 360 4.49 -9.21 13.88
N VAL A 361 4.22 -9.03 12.59
CA VAL A 361 3.70 -7.75 12.09
C VAL A 361 2.35 -7.43 12.75
N GLY A 362 1.51 -8.45 12.98
CA GLY A 362 0.28 -8.36 13.76
C GLY A 362 0.51 -7.78 15.16
N VAL A 363 1.51 -8.27 15.89
CA VAL A 363 1.89 -7.76 17.23
C VAL A 363 2.27 -6.28 17.18
N VAL A 364 3.08 -5.86 16.19
CA VAL A 364 3.47 -4.45 16.02
C VAL A 364 2.24 -3.57 15.78
N ARG A 365 1.33 -4.00 14.89
CA ARG A 365 0.08 -3.31 14.59
C ARG A 365 -0.81 -3.18 15.83
N ASP A 366 -1.00 -4.27 16.57
CA ASP A 366 -1.82 -4.29 17.79
C ASP A 366 -1.25 -3.35 18.87
N THR A 367 0.08 -3.33 19.00
CA THR A 367 0.77 -2.44 19.95
C THR A 367 0.48 -0.98 19.64
N VAL A 368 0.57 -0.56 18.38
CA VAL A 368 0.26 0.82 17.97
C VAL A 368 -1.24 1.11 18.10
N ALA A 369 -2.09 0.17 17.68
CA ALA A 369 -3.55 0.29 17.75
C ALA A 369 -4.09 0.40 19.19
N SER A 370 -3.34 -0.07 20.19
CA SER A 370 -3.68 0.10 21.62
C SER A 370 -3.63 1.55 22.12
N THR A 371 -3.05 2.45 21.31
CA THR A 371 -2.95 3.89 21.58
C THR A 371 -3.93 4.68 20.72
N PRO A 372 -4.22 5.97 21.01
CA PRO A 372 -4.95 6.83 20.09
C PRO A 372 -4.03 7.23 18.92
N TRP A 373 -3.65 6.24 18.10
CA TRP A 373 -2.60 6.34 17.08
C TRP A 373 -2.85 7.47 16.07
N TRP A 374 -4.12 7.76 15.75
CA TRP A 374 -4.52 8.84 14.86
C TRP A 374 -4.18 10.24 15.40
N ARG A 375 -3.88 10.36 16.70
CA ARG A 375 -3.41 11.59 17.35
C ARG A 375 -1.90 11.64 17.51
N LEU A 376 -1.18 10.55 17.22
CA LEU A 376 0.28 10.52 17.33
C LEU A 376 0.91 11.40 16.24
N ARG A 377 1.90 12.19 16.63
CA ARG A 377 2.74 12.99 15.73
C ARG A 377 4.18 12.47 15.79
N PRO A 378 4.82 12.20 14.64
CA PRO A 378 6.20 11.75 14.62
C PRO A 378 7.13 12.75 15.30
N ASP A 379 8.05 12.27 16.11
CA ASP A 379 9.05 13.07 16.80
C ASP A 379 10.23 13.38 15.85
N LEU A 380 9.96 14.27 14.88
CA LEU A 380 10.92 14.71 13.87
C LEU A 380 11.95 15.73 14.40
N GLY A 381 11.65 16.38 15.53
CA GLY A 381 12.44 17.48 16.10
C GLY A 381 13.23 17.11 17.35
N ASP A 382 13.45 15.81 17.60
CA ASP A 382 14.15 15.29 18.78
C ASP A 382 13.56 15.81 20.11
N ARG A 383 12.23 15.95 20.18
CA ARG A 383 11.53 16.48 21.35
C ARG A 383 11.39 15.43 22.45
N LEU A 384 10.95 14.22 22.12
CA LEU A 384 10.75 13.14 23.10
C LEU A 384 12.03 12.34 23.28
N VAL A 385 12.60 11.80 22.20
CA VAL A 385 13.86 11.05 22.28
C VAL A 385 15.02 12.00 22.03
N VAL A 386 15.81 12.29 23.06
CA VAL A 386 16.88 13.32 23.04
C VAL A 386 18.29 12.75 22.95
N SER A 387 18.45 11.43 23.13
CA SER A 387 19.74 10.75 22.93
C SER A 387 19.55 9.25 22.66
N GLY A 388 20.58 8.59 22.11
CA GLY A 388 20.53 7.15 21.79
C GLY A 388 19.79 6.81 20.49
N ARG A 389 19.53 7.81 19.64
CA ARG A 389 18.74 7.64 18.42
C ARG A 389 19.37 6.77 17.33
N GLY A 390 20.69 6.68 17.22
CA GLY A 390 21.31 6.06 16.03
C GLY A 390 21.32 7.00 14.83
N SER A 391 21.57 6.47 13.63
CA SER A 391 21.69 7.27 12.40
C SER A 391 20.33 7.71 11.87
N GLY A 392 20.10 9.03 11.78
CA GLY A 392 18.88 9.62 11.22
C GLY A 392 18.81 9.60 9.68
N THR A 393 19.84 9.10 9.00
CA THR A 393 19.93 9.04 7.54
C THR A 393 20.14 7.61 7.09
N ALA A 394 19.40 7.21 6.06
CA ALA A 394 19.59 5.96 5.34
C ALA A 394 19.71 6.29 3.84
N PRO A 395 20.73 5.76 3.13
CA PRO A 395 20.73 5.72 1.68
C PRO A 395 19.51 5.00 1.10
N ASP A 396 19.09 5.35 -0.11
CA ASP A 396 17.97 4.72 -0.82
C ASP A 396 18.24 3.25 -1.20
N ASP A 397 19.51 2.82 -1.14
CA ASP A 397 19.97 1.45 -1.39
C ASP A 397 20.39 0.71 -0.11
N ALA A 398 20.10 1.26 1.07
CA ALA A 398 20.42 0.62 2.33
C ALA A 398 19.46 -0.54 2.65
N ASP A 399 20.00 -1.62 3.18
CA ASP A 399 19.18 -2.68 3.77
C ASP A 399 18.47 -2.18 5.03
N VAL A 400 17.25 -2.67 5.28
CA VAL A 400 16.45 -2.32 6.47
C VAL A 400 17.21 -2.64 7.76
N LEU A 401 17.99 -3.72 7.79
CA LEU A 401 18.72 -4.17 8.97
C LEU A 401 20.01 -3.39 9.23
N ASP A 402 20.55 -2.69 8.22
CA ASP A 402 21.75 -1.85 8.35
C ASP A 402 21.48 -0.51 9.06
N ALA A 403 20.22 -0.07 9.10
CA ALA A 403 19.81 1.14 9.79
C ALA A 403 19.32 0.85 11.22
N ASP A 404 19.55 1.83 12.10
CA ASP A 404 19.39 1.65 13.54
C ASP A 404 18.67 2.83 14.22
N LEU A 405 17.89 3.59 13.45
CA LEU A 405 17.20 4.78 13.95
C LEU A 405 16.10 4.44 14.96
N VAL A 406 16.18 5.04 16.15
CA VAL A 406 15.06 5.12 17.09
C VAL A 406 14.06 6.15 16.56
N THR A 407 12.85 5.67 16.34
CA THR A 407 11.72 6.48 15.88
C THR A 407 10.70 6.56 17.00
N ALA A 408 9.97 7.66 17.05
CA ALA A 408 9.01 7.90 18.10
C ALA A 408 7.86 8.73 17.55
N ALA A 409 6.68 8.54 18.11
CA ALA A 409 5.54 9.40 17.88
C ALA A 409 4.84 9.68 19.22
N VAL A 410 4.34 10.90 19.39
CA VAL A 410 3.73 11.38 20.63
C VAL A 410 2.49 12.19 20.32
N THR A 411 1.47 12.05 21.16
CA THR A 411 0.25 12.87 21.10
C THR A 411 0.53 14.32 21.50
N ASP A 412 -0.19 15.28 20.93
CA ASP A 412 0.01 16.71 21.22
C ASP A 412 -0.15 17.08 22.71
N ASP A 413 -0.96 16.31 23.46
CA ASP A 413 -1.16 16.47 24.91
C ASP A 413 -0.15 15.68 25.76
N GLY A 414 0.76 14.92 25.12
CA GLY A 414 1.76 14.09 25.79
C GLY A 414 1.18 12.87 26.52
N GLY A 415 -0.11 12.58 26.37
CA GLY A 415 -0.79 11.51 27.12
C GLY A 415 -0.42 10.11 26.66
N HIS A 416 -0.02 9.97 25.39
CA HIS A 416 0.46 8.73 24.80
C HIS A 416 1.67 8.97 23.91
N ALA A 417 2.60 8.01 23.90
CA ALA A 417 3.70 7.94 22.96
C ALA A 417 4.05 6.48 22.64
N VAL A 418 4.60 6.26 21.45
CA VAL A 418 5.20 4.98 21.05
C VAL A 418 6.61 5.26 20.54
N VAL A 419 7.60 4.53 21.04
CA VAL A 419 9.00 4.62 20.60
C VAL A 419 9.43 3.25 20.09
N TYR A 420 9.85 3.15 18.84
CA TYR A 420 10.45 1.94 18.31
C TYR A 420 11.98 2.03 18.38
N VAL A 421 12.59 1.05 19.05
CA VAL A 421 14.02 0.92 19.26
C VAL A 421 14.51 -0.31 18.51
N PRO A 422 15.23 -0.16 17.38
CA PRO A 422 15.51 -1.29 16.48
C PRO A 422 16.63 -2.22 16.98
N THR A 423 17.47 -1.78 17.93
CA THR A 423 18.57 -2.60 18.46
C THR A 423 18.73 -2.39 19.96
N GLU A 424 19.34 -3.37 20.66
CA GLU A 424 19.61 -3.26 22.09
C GLU A 424 20.44 -2.01 22.41
N ARG A 425 19.88 -1.09 23.20
CA ARG A 425 20.52 0.18 23.56
C ARG A 425 19.87 0.86 24.76
N GLU A 426 20.47 1.97 25.16
CA GLU A 426 19.89 2.94 26.08
C GLU A 426 19.48 4.20 25.29
N ILE A 427 18.26 4.68 25.52
CA ILE A 427 17.72 5.91 24.96
C ILE A 427 17.53 6.95 26.07
N GLY A 428 17.68 8.23 25.72
CA GLY A 428 17.33 9.33 26.62
C GLY A 428 16.00 9.95 26.24
N LEU A 429 15.14 10.20 27.23
CA LEU A 429 13.82 10.79 27.05
C LEU A 429 13.71 12.16 27.72
N ASP A 430 13.10 13.13 27.05
CA ASP A 430 12.61 14.35 27.70
C ASP A 430 11.20 14.12 28.25
N LEU A 431 11.12 13.82 29.54
CA LEU A 431 9.87 13.56 30.23
C LEU A 431 8.96 14.80 30.30
N SER A 432 9.47 16.01 30.02
CA SER A 432 8.64 17.22 30.02
C SER A 432 7.66 17.29 28.85
N VAL A 433 7.87 16.45 27.82
CA VAL A 433 6.94 16.28 26.69
C VAL A 433 5.77 15.36 27.05
N LEU A 434 5.91 14.55 28.09
CA LEU A 434 4.90 13.58 28.51
C LEU A 434 3.97 14.15 29.58
N ALA A 435 2.74 13.65 29.62
CA ALA A 435 1.78 14.01 30.64
C ALA A 435 2.24 13.55 32.04
N PRO A 436 1.97 14.31 33.11
CA PRO A 436 2.31 13.91 34.46
C PRO A 436 1.68 12.56 34.85
N GLY A 437 2.45 11.67 35.47
CA GLY A 437 1.97 10.36 35.90
C GLY A 437 1.90 9.32 34.78
N ALA A 438 2.47 9.59 33.60
CA ALA A 438 2.59 8.60 32.54
C ALA A 438 3.41 7.38 33.00
N THR A 439 3.02 6.20 32.52
CA THR A 439 3.71 4.93 32.74
C THR A 439 4.29 4.41 31.44
N ALA A 440 5.33 3.60 31.52
CA ALA A 440 6.01 3.04 30.36
C ALA A 440 6.02 1.50 30.43
N THR A 441 5.80 0.88 29.27
CA THR A 441 5.84 -0.58 29.11
C THR A 441 6.64 -0.89 27.85
N TRP A 442 7.64 -1.76 27.97
CA TRP A 442 8.28 -2.36 26.81
C TRP A 442 7.40 -3.49 26.28
N VAL A 443 7.22 -3.55 24.98
CA VAL A 443 6.51 -4.62 24.28
C VAL A 443 7.49 -5.31 23.34
N ASP A 444 7.59 -6.62 23.49
CA ASP A 444 8.33 -7.49 22.58
C ASP A 444 7.56 -7.56 21.25
N PRO A 445 8.13 -7.08 20.13
CA PRO A 445 7.42 -7.03 18.86
C PRO A 445 7.27 -8.41 18.22
N SER A 446 7.92 -9.47 18.73
CA SER A 446 7.82 -10.81 18.15
C SER A 446 6.78 -11.72 18.82
N ASP A 447 6.29 -11.38 20.02
CA ASP A 447 5.24 -12.17 20.68
C ASP A 447 4.25 -11.35 21.55
N GLY A 448 4.45 -10.04 21.66
CA GLY A 448 3.58 -9.14 22.42
C GLY A 448 3.83 -9.15 23.93
N THR A 449 4.89 -9.82 24.40
CA THR A 449 5.22 -9.87 25.83
C THR A 449 5.51 -8.47 26.37
N GLU A 450 4.79 -8.09 27.42
CA GLU A 450 4.95 -6.80 28.09
C GLU A 450 5.93 -6.87 29.28
N VAL A 451 6.85 -5.91 29.34
CA VAL A 451 7.77 -5.71 30.46
C VAL A 451 7.59 -4.28 30.98
N ALA A 452 6.98 -4.16 32.17
CA ALA A 452 6.80 -2.86 32.82
C ALA A 452 8.15 -2.15 33.02
N ALA A 453 8.19 -0.86 32.73
CA ALA A 453 9.36 -0.01 32.91
C ALA A 453 9.04 1.16 33.85
N GLU A 454 9.93 1.43 34.80
CA GLU A 454 9.88 2.70 35.54
C GLU A 454 10.29 3.82 34.58
N LEU A 455 9.35 4.72 34.26
CA LEU A 455 9.61 5.84 33.37
C LEU A 455 10.72 6.72 33.95
N ALA A 456 11.80 6.86 33.19
CA ALA A 456 13.00 7.61 33.56
C ALA A 456 13.55 8.39 32.35
N ASP A 457 14.40 9.38 32.62
CA ASP A 457 15.10 10.16 31.58
C ASP A 457 16.08 9.31 30.77
N ARG A 458 16.41 8.11 31.24
CA ARG A 458 17.18 7.09 30.52
C ARG A 458 16.52 5.73 30.68
N LEU A 459 16.27 5.06 29.56
CA LEU A 459 15.68 3.73 29.53
C LEU A 459 16.53 2.81 28.65
N ARG A 460 16.75 1.59 29.15
CA ARG A 460 17.43 0.52 28.42
C ARG A 460 16.41 -0.52 27.98
N THR A 461 16.57 -1.04 26.77
CA THR A 461 15.78 -2.17 26.26
C THR A 461 15.93 -3.40 27.17
N PRO A 462 14.89 -4.23 27.35
CA PRO A 462 14.93 -5.40 28.23
C PRO A 462 15.94 -6.50 27.88
N GLY A 463 16.50 -6.48 26.66
CA GLY A 463 17.51 -7.42 26.18
C GLY A 463 17.17 -7.91 24.78
N VAL A 464 17.48 -9.17 24.50
CA VAL A 464 17.07 -9.87 23.27
C VAL A 464 15.61 -10.29 23.39
N ASN A 465 14.84 -10.06 22.33
CA ASN A 465 13.42 -10.42 22.24
C ASN A 465 13.21 -11.94 21.99
N ALA A 466 11.96 -12.39 22.02
CA ALA A 466 11.64 -13.82 21.96
C ALA A 466 12.04 -14.51 20.64
N ASP A 467 12.21 -13.74 19.55
CA ASP A 467 12.65 -14.22 18.23
C ASP A 467 14.17 -14.06 18.02
N GLY A 468 14.91 -13.62 19.04
CA GLY A 468 16.37 -13.47 18.99
C GLY A 468 16.86 -12.11 18.46
N GLY A 469 15.95 -11.18 18.16
CA GLY A 469 16.24 -9.82 17.72
C GLY A 469 16.50 -8.85 18.89
N GLY A 470 17.04 -7.68 18.57
CA GLY A 470 17.30 -6.61 19.55
C GLY A 470 16.22 -5.54 19.61
N ASP A 471 15.15 -5.68 18.83
CA ASP A 471 14.14 -4.66 18.64
C ASP A 471 13.02 -4.70 19.70
N TRP A 472 12.57 -3.52 20.12
CA TRP A 472 11.52 -3.32 21.14
C TRP A 472 10.66 -2.09 20.84
N LEU A 473 9.39 -2.14 21.25
CA LEU A 473 8.50 -0.98 21.31
C LEU A 473 8.38 -0.51 22.77
N LEU A 474 8.55 0.78 23.03
CA LEU A 474 8.17 1.41 24.29
C LEU A 474 6.83 2.10 24.11
N VAL A 475 5.80 1.63 24.83
CA VAL A 475 4.51 2.29 24.90
C VAL A 475 4.46 3.13 26.16
N VAL A 476 4.14 4.40 26.01
CA VAL A 476 3.88 5.34 27.10
C VAL A 476 2.41 5.70 27.08
N GLY A 477 1.76 5.61 28.24
CA GLY A 477 0.33 5.89 28.39
C GLY A 477 0.01 6.45 29.79
N PRO A 478 -1.27 6.76 30.06
CA PRO A 478 -1.69 7.26 31.36
C PRO A 478 -1.45 6.21 32.44
N GLY A 479 -0.95 6.65 33.61
CA GLY A 479 -0.91 5.80 34.80
C GLY A 479 -2.32 5.41 35.26
N THR A 480 -2.44 4.20 35.81
CA THR A 480 -3.70 3.63 36.32
C THR A 480 -4.23 4.32 37.57
#